data_AF-A0A523MH80-F1
#
_entry.id   AF-A0A523MH80-F1
#
_cell.length_a   1.000
_cell.length_b   1.000
_cell.length_c   1.000
_cell.angle_alpha   90.00
_cell.angle_beta   90.00
_cell.angle_gamma   90.00
#
_symmetry.space_group_name_H-M   'P 1'
#
loop_
_entity.id
_entity.type
_entity.pdbx_description
1 polymer ?
#
loop_
_entity_poly.entity_id
_entity_poly.type
_entity_poly.pdbx_seq_one_letter_code
_entity_poly.pdbx_strand_id
1 'polypeptide(L)'
;MAVAEVLEFSRHFIFYLSALTSAGNHGNSSVAKLSFGAIYTQRHPFGSAFGTLYICSMRRQRIGLEVYMRSVTRLIKRHKQKIHIMKSDRYDTIVIGAGHNGLVCAAYLAQHGQRVLVLEASDTAGGLGATREFHPGFQASIAHSISHFSPQITKDLKLESHGFRTPSEPLSTIGLNADGEHVILHRDSVSGVGDEDVISYRKYSQLMQRFAGVLKPFWLKTMPRIGKNSIAEMMTFAHIGLKLRRIGQKDMREFLRIISLPTRDLMDENFDNDILKALLSWDGLIGSKMAPRSPNGSVLAMLYRRLGDTQGAHAIPTGGVGGLIKALCSAATSAGAEIRTGANVRRILVEGSVDGLVANGVQLVDGDRLEADRIVSATDPKRTFLD
;
A
#
# COMPACT_ATOMS: atom_id res chain seq x y z
N MET A 1 -29.57 6.06 30.63
CA MET A 1 -29.16 5.24 31.81
C MET A 1 -29.65 3.80 31.75
N ALA A 2 -30.83 3.47 31.19
CA ALA A 2 -31.32 2.08 31.09
C ALA A 2 -30.63 1.16 30.05
N VAL A 3 -29.60 1.63 29.33
CA VAL A 3 -28.83 0.84 28.35
C VAL A 3 -27.50 0.32 28.94
N ALA A 4 -27.00 0.96 29.99
CA ALA A 4 -25.77 0.56 30.67
C ALA A 4 -26.00 -0.67 31.59
N GLU A 5 -27.13 -0.71 32.30
CA GLU A 5 -27.48 -1.83 33.19
C GLU A 5 -27.78 -3.15 32.43
N VAL A 6 -28.29 -3.05 31.20
CA VAL A 6 -28.57 -4.23 30.35
C VAL A 6 -27.27 -4.86 29.82
N LEU A 7 -26.22 -4.06 29.62
CA LEU A 7 -24.91 -4.55 29.16
C LEU A 7 -24.12 -5.20 30.31
N GLU A 8 -24.23 -4.70 31.54
CA GLU A 8 -23.55 -5.26 32.71
C GLU A 8 -24.13 -6.63 33.14
N PHE A 9 -25.46 -6.78 33.03
CA PHE A 9 -26.15 -8.05 33.31
C PHE A 9 -25.79 -9.14 32.28
N SER A 10 -25.56 -8.75 31.03
CA SER A 10 -25.17 -9.67 29.95
C SER A 10 -23.73 -10.22 30.10
N ARG A 11 -22.82 -9.44 30.70
CA ARG A 11 -21.42 -9.88 30.94
C ARG A 11 -21.30 -10.93 32.04
N HIS A 12 -22.09 -10.81 33.11
CA HIS A 12 -22.09 -11.80 34.19
C HIS A 12 -22.76 -13.13 33.79
N PHE A 13 -23.81 -13.08 32.96
CA PHE A 13 -24.54 -14.28 32.55
C PHE A 13 -23.78 -15.13 31.51
N ILE A 14 -22.99 -14.50 30.63
CA ILE A 14 -22.17 -15.19 29.64
C ILE A 14 -20.95 -15.87 30.30
N PHE A 15 -20.37 -15.26 31.35
CA PHE A 15 -19.30 -15.89 32.13
C PHE A 15 -19.79 -17.14 32.89
N TYR A 16 -21.02 -17.10 33.40
CA TYR A 16 -21.64 -18.21 34.13
C TYR A 16 -21.94 -19.43 33.22
N LEU A 17 -22.37 -19.20 31.97
CA LEU A 17 -22.62 -20.26 31.00
C LEU A 17 -21.34 -20.89 30.43
N SER A 18 -20.28 -20.10 30.25
CA SER A 18 -18.96 -20.59 29.83
C SER A 18 -18.34 -21.57 30.84
N ALA A 19 -18.51 -21.30 32.15
CA ALA A 19 -18.01 -22.14 33.22
C ALA A 19 -18.76 -23.49 33.31
N LEU A 20 -20.06 -23.52 33.01
CA LEU A 20 -20.88 -24.74 33.01
C LEU A 20 -20.61 -25.64 31.79
N THR A 21 -20.22 -25.09 30.65
CA THR A 21 -19.84 -25.88 29.46
C THR A 21 -18.42 -26.45 29.50
N SER A 22 -17.52 -25.87 30.30
CA SER A 22 -16.13 -26.35 30.43
C SER A 22 -15.95 -27.44 31.50
N ALA A 23 -16.96 -27.72 32.33
CA ALA A 23 -16.91 -28.72 33.40
C ALA A 23 -17.60 -30.05 33.05
N GLY A 24 -18.09 -30.22 31.82
CA GLY A 24 -18.85 -31.40 31.39
C GLY A 24 -18.05 -32.51 30.72
N ASN A 25 -16.72 -32.40 30.62
CA ASN A 25 -15.91 -33.35 29.86
C ASN A 25 -14.63 -33.73 30.64
N HIS A 26 -14.79 -34.56 31.68
CA HIS A 26 -13.87 -35.62 32.09
C HIS A 26 -14.41 -36.25 33.39
N GLY A 27 -14.81 -37.52 33.31
CA GLY A 27 -15.18 -38.31 34.47
C GLY A 27 -13.94 -38.86 35.17
N ASN A 28 -13.77 -38.57 36.46
CA ASN A 28 -13.58 -39.59 37.49
C ASN A 28 -13.55 -38.99 38.91
N SER A 29 -14.33 -39.63 39.78
CA SER A 29 -14.18 -39.83 41.23
C SER A 29 -13.25 -38.94 42.08
N SER A 30 -13.90 -38.26 43.03
CA SER A 30 -13.55 -38.19 44.47
C SER A 30 -12.49 -37.18 44.98
N VAL A 31 -12.95 -36.39 45.97
CA VAL A 31 -12.25 -35.76 47.12
C VAL A 31 -11.99 -34.23 47.08
N ALA A 32 -12.56 -33.58 48.12
CA ALA A 32 -12.18 -32.33 48.82
C ALA A 32 -12.36 -30.96 48.11
N LYS A 33 -13.34 -30.14 48.52
CA LYS A 33 -13.35 -29.15 49.64
C LYS A 33 -12.57 -27.87 49.35
N LEU A 34 -13.28 -26.73 49.34
CA LEU A 34 -12.93 -25.41 49.93
C LEU A 34 -14.13 -24.48 49.67
N SER A 35 -15.09 -24.41 50.61
CA SER A 35 -15.20 -23.36 51.66
C SER A 35 -15.49 -21.97 51.10
N PHE A 36 -16.71 -21.47 51.32
CA PHE A 36 -16.94 -20.15 51.93
C PHE A 36 -18.34 -20.14 52.55
N GLY A 37 -18.37 -20.00 53.88
CA GLY A 37 -19.58 -19.84 54.67
C GLY A 37 -19.71 -18.42 55.22
N ALA A 38 -20.86 -18.20 55.88
CA ALA A 38 -21.34 -17.00 56.58
C ALA A 38 -21.76 -15.87 55.61
N ILE A 39 -22.90 -15.20 55.77
CA ILE A 39 -23.41 -14.55 56.97
C ILE A 39 -24.96 -14.49 56.92
N TYR A 40 -25.58 -14.87 58.04
CA TYR A 40 -26.80 -14.35 58.69
C TYR A 40 -27.73 -15.43 59.24
N THR A 41 -27.71 -15.48 60.58
CA THR A 41 -28.50 -16.24 61.53
C THR A 41 -29.87 -15.60 61.76
N GLN A 42 -30.94 -16.41 61.95
CA GLN A 42 -31.70 -16.50 63.22
C GLN A 42 -32.86 -17.53 63.15
N ARG A 43 -33.32 -17.94 64.34
CA ARG A 43 -33.98 -19.20 64.71
C ARG A 43 -35.50 -19.28 64.41
N HIS A 44 -35.97 -20.49 64.11
CA HIS A 44 -37.08 -21.29 64.71
C HIS A 44 -37.99 -22.04 63.70
N PRO A 45 -38.65 -23.16 64.11
CA PRO A 45 -38.94 -24.34 63.28
C PRO A 45 -40.39 -24.38 62.77
N PHE A 46 -40.80 -25.52 62.18
CA PHE A 46 -42.04 -25.82 61.43
C PHE A 46 -41.91 -25.45 59.94
N GLY A 47 -42.08 -26.32 58.95
CA GLY A 47 -42.84 -27.56 58.89
C GLY A 47 -43.67 -27.51 57.60
N SER A 48 -43.28 -28.32 56.60
CA SER A 48 -44.13 -28.85 55.52
C SER A 48 -45.26 -27.96 54.95
N ALA A 49 -44.94 -27.00 54.07
CA ALA A 49 -45.92 -26.42 53.13
C ALA A 49 -45.32 -25.78 51.84
N PHE A 50 -44.01 -25.84 51.63
CA PHE A 50 -43.34 -25.09 50.54
C PHE A 50 -43.08 -25.88 49.24
N GLY A 51 -43.38 -27.18 49.20
CA GLY A 51 -43.03 -28.04 48.04
C GLY A 51 -43.86 -27.77 46.78
N THR A 52 -45.12 -27.37 46.91
CA THR A 52 -46.06 -27.38 45.77
C THR A 52 -46.19 -26.03 45.07
N LEU A 53 -45.98 -24.90 45.77
CA LEU A 53 -45.97 -23.57 45.13
C LEU A 53 -44.68 -23.30 44.32
N TYR A 54 -43.56 -23.92 44.71
CA TYR A 54 -42.26 -23.70 44.07
C TYR A 54 -42.18 -24.33 42.66
N ILE A 55 -42.85 -25.47 42.45
CA ILE A 55 -42.86 -26.18 41.16
C ILE A 55 -43.73 -25.44 40.12
N CYS A 56 -44.82 -24.80 40.54
CA CYS A 56 -45.68 -24.03 39.64
C CYS A 56 -45.05 -22.68 39.21
N SER A 57 -44.31 -22.03 40.11
CA SER A 57 -43.53 -20.82 39.83
C SER A 57 -42.37 -21.09 38.85
N MET A 58 -41.62 -22.17 39.05
CA MET A 58 -40.52 -22.54 38.15
C MET A 58 -40.98 -22.89 36.74
N ARG A 59 -42.15 -23.54 36.57
CA ARG A 59 -42.70 -23.83 35.22
C ARG A 59 -43.10 -22.56 34.46
N ARG A 60 -43.73 -21.57 35.12
CA ARG A 60 -44.04 -20.27 34.50
C ARG A 60 -42.80 -19.46 34.17
N GLN A 61 -41.79 -19.46 35.03
CA GLN A 61 -40.52 -18.78 34.77
C GLN A 61 -39.72 -19.45 33.64
N ARG A 62 -39.71 -20.80 33.53
CA ARG A 62 -39.09 -21.51 32.41
C ARG A 62 -39.71 -21.14 31.07
N ILE A 63 -41.04 -21.13 30.99
CA ILE A 63 -41.76 -20.78 29.74
C ILE A 63 -41.51 -19.30 29.38
N GLY A 64 -41.52 -18.40 30.35
CA GLY A 64 -41.18 -16.99 30.13
C GLY A 64 -39.75 -16.78 29.62
N LEU A 65 -38.78 -17.52 30.17
CA LEU A 65 -37.39 -17.47 29.73
C LEU A 65 -37.20 -18.05 28.32
N GLU A 66 -37.91 -19.13 27.98
CA GLU A 66 -37.86 -19.75 26.64
C GLU A 66 -38.44 -18.82 25.55
N VAL A 67 -39.54 -18.14 25.86
CA VAL A 67 -40.18 -17.16 24.95
C VAL A 67 -39.29 -15.92 24.79
N TYR A 68 -38.68 -15.44 25.88
CA TYR A 68 -37.72 -14.34 25.85
C TYR A 68 -36.46 -14.71 25.03
N MET A 69 -35.88 -15.89 25.27
CA MET A 69 -34.71 -16.38 24.53
C MET A 69 -35.01 -16.59 23.05
N ARG A 70 -36.20 -17.09 22.68
CA ARG A 70 -36.63 -17.20 21.27
C ARG A 70 -36.78 -15.83 20.60
N SER A 71 -37.25 -14.83 21.34
CA SER A 71 -37.41 -13.45 20.85
C SER A 71 -36.05 -12.77 20.66
N VAL A 72 -35.14 -12.90 21.63
CA VAL A 72 -33.75 -12.42 21.53
C VAL A 72 -33.01 -13.12 20.38
N THR A 73 -33.15 -14.44 20.24
CA THR A 73 -32.53 -15.20 19.14
C THR A 73 -33.08 -14.77 17.77
N ARG A 74 -34.39 -14.48 17.65
CA ARG A 74 -34.98 -13.92 16.43
C ARG A 74 -34.50 -12.49 16.15
N LEU A 75 -34.33 -11.67 17.18
CA LEU A 75 -33.80 -10.32 17.06
C LEU A 75 -32.33 -10.35 16.60
N ILE A 76 -31.52 -11.24 17.16
CA ILE A 76 -30.12 -11.48 16.77
C ILE A 76 -30.05 -12.03 15.35
N LYS A 77 -30.91 -12.97 14.96
CA LYS A 77 -30.96 -13.47 13.57
C LYS A 77 -31.37 -12.38 12.58
N ARG A 78 -32.37 -11.56 12.91
CA ARG A 78 -32.78 -10.40 12.10
C ARG A 78 -31.68 -9.35 12.00
N HIS A 79 -30.97 -9.07 13.08
CA HIS A 79 -29.82 -8.17 13.07
C HIS A 79 -28.66 -8.75 12.25
N LYS A 80 -28.34 -10.04 12.40
CA LYS A 80 -27.31 -10.72 11.59
C LYS A 80 -27.68 -10.74 10.11
N GLN A 81 -28.95 -10.98 9.76
CA GLN A 81 -29.43 -10.86 8.37
C GLN A 81 -29.36 -9.42 7.85
N LYS A 82 -29.75 -8.42 8.65
CA LYS A 82 -29.60 -7.00 8.27
C LYS A 82 -28.13 -6.61 8.05
N ILE A 83 -27.23 -7.05 8.93
CA ILE A 83 -25.79 -6.84 8.80
C ILE A 83 -25.23 -7.55 7.55
N HIS A 84 -25.73 -8.75 7.23
CA HIS A 84 -25.31 -9.50 6.05
C HIS A 84 -25.83 -8.88 4.74
N ILE A 85 -27.05 -8.35 4.74
CA ILE A 85 -27.66 -7.65 3.59
C ILE A 85 -27.03 -6.27 3.40
N MET A 86 -26.69 -5.54 4.47
CA MET A 86 -25.99 -4.25 4.39
C MET A 86 -24.54 -4.36 3.89
N LYS A 87 -23.94 -5.55 3.93
CA LYS A 87 -22.57 -5.76 3.43
C LYS A 87 -22.52 -5.87 1.89
N SER A 88 -23.65 -5.96 1.18
CA SER A 88 -23.65 -6.14 -0.29
C SER A 88 -23.38 -4.87 -1.08
N ASP A 89 -23.49 -3.68 -0.49
CA ASP A 89 -23.37 -2.39 -1.22
C ASP A 89 -22.12 -1.59 -0.85
N ARG A 90 -21.34 -2.08 0.11
CA ARG A 90 -20.13 -1.43 0.62
C ARG A 90 -18.87 -2.08 0.08
N TYR A 91 -17.86 -1.28 -0.26
CA TYR A 91 -16.55 -1.76 -0.68
C TYR A 91 -15.63 -1.92 0.54
N ASP A 92 -14.67 -2.85 0.48
CA ASP A 92 -13.63 -2.91 1.51
C ASP A 92 -12.66 -1.73 1.33
N THR A 93 -12.31 -1.43 0.07
CA THR A 93 -11.43 -0.31 -0.27
C THR A 93 -11.90 0.42 -1.54
N ILE A 94 -11.96 1.75 -1.47
CA ILE A 94 -12.04 2.61 -2.66
C ILE A 94 -10.66 3.22 -2.92
N VAL A 95 -10.18 3.09 -4.16
CA VAL A 95 -8.96 3.72 -4.66
C VAL A 95 -9.33 4.90 -5.56
N ILE A 96 -8.86 6.10 -5.24
CA ILE A 96 -9.10 7.31 -6.02
C ILE A 96 -7.93 7.49 -6.99
N GLY A 97 -8.21 7.38 -8.29
CA GLY A 97 -7.26 7.51 -9.40
C GLY A 97 -6.78 6.16 -9.96
N ALA A 98 -6.98 5.94 -11.27
CA ALA A 98 -6.51 4.76 -11.97
C ALA A 98 -5.15 4.97 -12.66
N GLY A 99 -4.23 5.66 -11.99
CA GLY A 99 -2.81 5.66 -12.37
C GLY A 99 -2.15 4.30 -12.06
N HIS A 100 -0.92 4.09 -12.53
CA HIS A 100 -0.18 2.84 -12.30
C HIS A 100 -0.12 2.44 -10.81
N ASN A 101 0.08 3.40 -9.89
CA ASN A 101 0.09 3.16 -8.45
C ASN A 101 -1.26 2.69 -7.92
N GLY A 102 -2.36 3.35 -8.33
CA GLY A 102 -3.71 2.98 -7.93
C GLY A 102 -4.10 1.61 -8.46
N LEU A 103 -3.76 1.29 -9.71
CA LEU A 103 -4.01 0.00 -10.33
C LEU A 103 -3.22 -1.14 -9.67
N VAL A 104 -1.94 -0.93 -9.37
CA VAL A 104 -1.12 -1.91 -8.63
C VAL A 104 -1.71 -2.15 -7.23
N CYS A 105 -2.05 -1.09 -6.51
CA CYS A 105 -2.67 -1.18 -5.19
C CYS A 105 -3.98 -1.98 -5.25
N ALA A 106 -4.86 -1.64 -6.19
CA ALA A 106 -6.13 -2.31 -6.38
C ALA A 106 -5.95 -3.80 -6.72
N ALA A 107 -5.00 -4.13 -7.60
CA ALA A 107 -4.72 -5.51 -7.97
C ALA A 107 -4.26 -6.34 -6.77
N TYR A 108 -3.32 -5.84 -5.97
CA TYR A 108 -2.86 -6.55 -4.77
C TYR A 108 -3.97 -6.71 -3.72
N LEU A 109 -4.78 -5.67 -3.48
CA LEU A 109 -5.89 -5.74 -2.53
C LEU A 109 -6.95 -6.77 -2.99
N ALA A 110 -7.29 -6.76 -4.27
CA ALA A 110 -8.25 -7.69 -4.86
C ALA A 110 -7.73 -9.14 -4.88
N GLN A 111 -6.43 -9.36 -5.16
CA GLN A 111 -5.79 -10.68 -5.04
C GLN A 111 -5.90 -11.27 -3.62
N HIS A 112 -6.00 -10.42 -2.59
CA HIS A 112 -6.20 -10.82 -1.20
C HIS A 112 -7.69 -10.85 -0.80
N GLY A 113 -8.60 -10.88 -1.77
CA GLY A 113 -10.04 -11.09 -1.57
C GLY A 113 -10.81 -9.85 -1.12
N GLN A 114 -10.23 -8.66 -1.19
CA GLN A 114 -10.98 -7.43 -0.91
C GLN A 114 -11.87 -7.05 -2.09
N ARG A 115 -13.07 -6.55 -1.78
CA ARG A 115 -13.93 -5.87 -2.75
C ARG A 115 -13.41 -4.46 -2.98
N VAL A 116 -12.75 -4.25 -4.12
CA VAL A 116 -12.07 -2.99 -4.45
C VAL A 116 -12.78 -2.26 -5.58
N LEU A 117 -13.00 -0.95 -5.41
CA LEU A 117 -13.43 -0.06 -6.48
C LEU A 117 -12.35 1.00 -6.76
N VAL A 118 -11.95 1.12 -8.02
CA VAL A 118 -11.08 2.18 -8.51
C VAL A 118 -11.92 3.22 -9.24
N LEU A 119 -11.79 4.48 -8.83
CA LEU A 119 -12.50 5.61 -9.43
C LEU A 119 -11.53 6.48 -10.22
N GLU A 120 -11.73 6.60 -11.52
CA GLU A 120 -10.93 7.45 -12.41
C GLU A 120 -11.78 8.59 -12.97
N ALA A 121 -11.29 9.82 -12.82
CA ALA A 121 -12.00 11.01 -13.27
C ALA A 121 -12.04 11.11 -14.80
N SER A 122 -11.00 10.60 -15.49
CA SER A 122 -10.91 10.59 -16.96
C SER A 122 -11.71 9.44 -17.57
N ASP A 123 -11.96 9.48 -18.87
CA ASP A 123 -12.64 8.39 -19.59
C ASP A 123 -11.78 7.12 -19.72
N THR A 124 -10.46 7.24 -19.48
CA THR A 124 -9.49 6.16 -19.59
C THR A 124 -8.57 6.08 -18.37
N ALA A 125 -8.26 4.86 -17.93
CA ALA A 125 -7.23 4.62 -16.92
C ALA A 125 -5.81 4.91 -17.44
N GLY A 126 -4.87 5.14 -16.52
CA GLY A 126 -3.43 5.22 -16.79
C GLY A 126 -2.72 6.47 -16.32
N GLY A 127 -3.46 7.52 -15.93
CA GLY A 127 -2.86 8.77 -15.44
C GLY A 127 -1.88 9.39 -16.46
N LEU A 128 -0.62 9.60 -16.07
CA LEU A 128 0.44 10.09 -16.97
C LEU A 128 0.87 9.06 -18.02
N GLY A 129 0.64 7.76 -17.75
CA GLY A 129 0.93 6.67 -18.68
C GLY A 129 -0.21 6.34 -19.64
N ALA A 130 -1.36 7.01 -19.53
CA ALA A 130 -2.44 6.88 -20.49
C ALA A 130 -2.03 7.47 -21.84
N THR A 131 -2.35 6.76 -22.92
CA THR A 131 -2.20 7.25 -24.28
C THR A 131 -3.29 8.27 -24.58
N ARG A 132 -2.90 9.46 -25.02
CA ARG A 132 -3.80 10.55 -25.39
C ARG A 132 -3.52 10.99 -26.83
N GLU A 133 -4.58 11.21 -27.59
CA GLU A 133 -4.47 11.88 -28.89
C GLU A 133 -4.29 13.38 -28.66
N PHE A 134 -3.25 13.96 -29.27
CA PHE A 134 -2.97 15.40 -29.16
C PHE A 134 -3.08 16.13 -30.51
N HIS A 135 -3.16 15.38 -31.60
CA HIS A 135 -3.46 15.84 -32.95
C HIS A 135 -4.08 14.68 -33.72
N PRO A 136 -5.00 14.88 -34.68
CA PRO A 136 -5.60 13.80 -35.47
C PRO A 136 -4.56 12.80 -36.01
N GLY A 137 -4.67 11.54 -35.57
CA GLY A 137 -3.77 10.44 -35.93
C GLY A 137 -2.48 10.35 -35.10
N PHE A 138 -2.23 11.29 -34.18
CA PHE A 138 -1.03 11.34 -33.34
C PHE A 138 -1.38 11.20 -31.86
N GLN A 139 -0.80 10.16 -31.26
CA GLN A 139 -1.04 9.82 -29.87
C GLN A 139 0.26 9.59 -29.11
N ALA A 140 0.30 10.04 -27.86
CA ALA A 140 1.43 9.83 -26.96
C ALA A 140 0.96 9.73 -25.51
N SER A 141 1.80 9.13 -24.67
CA SER A 141 1.67 9.25 -23.22
C SER A 141 2.64 10.33 -22.73
N ILE A 142 2.30 10.99 -21.62
CA ILE A 142 3.19 11.99 -21.01
C ILE A 142 4.42 11.27 -20.42
N ALA A 143 4.16 10.21 -19.65
CA ALA A 143 5.18 9.29 -19.16
C ALA A 143 5.37 8.16 -20.18
N HIS A 144 6.31 8.34 -21.11
CA HIS A 144 6.48 7.48 -22.30
C HIS A 144 7.58 6.42 -22.18
N SER A 145 8.41 6.47 -21.13
CA SER A 145 9.49 5.50 -20.92
C SER A 145 9.44 4.89 -19.51
N ILE A 146 9.98 3.68 -19.39
CA ILE A 146 10.09 2.95 -18.14
C ILE A 146 11.56 2.65 -17.90
N SER A 147 12.12 3.10 -16.78
CA SER A 147 13.51 2.82 -16.41
C SER A 147 13.65 1.87 -15.22
N HIS A 148 12.62 1.72 -14.38
CA HIS A 148 12.73 0.96 -13.12
C HIS A 148 11.38 0.43 -12.59
N PHE A 149 10.48 -0.04 -13.48
CA PHE A 149 9.29 -0.75 -13.02
C PHE A 149 9.68 -2.05 -12.31
N SER A 150 9.03 -2.35 -11.19
CA SER A 150 9.46 -3.42 -10.30
C SER A 150 9.24 -4.81 -10.92
N PRO A 151 10.28 -5.64 -11.08
CA PRO A 151 10.13 -7.03 -11.54
C PRO A 151 9.29 -7.87 -10.58
N GLN A 152 9.30 -7.54 -9.29
CA GLN A 152 8.47 -8.19 -8.28
C GLN A 152 6.99 -7.96 -8.56
N ILE A 153 6.60 -6.72 -8.90
CA ILE A 153 5.20 -6.39 -9.25
C ILE A 153 4.79 -7.14 -10.52
N THR A 154 5.66 -7.17 -11.54
CA THR A 154 5.44 -7.93 -12.78
C THR A 154 5.14 -9.40 -12.47
N LYS A 155 5.92 -10.01 -11.58
CA LYS A 155 5.77 -11.41 -11.17
C LYS A 155 4.51 -11.66 -10.34
N ASP A 156 4.28 -10.87 -9.30
CA ASP A 156 3.16 -11.06 -8.37
C ASP A 156 1.81 -10.88 -9.06
N LEU A 157 1.72 -9.90 -9.96
CA LEU A 157 0.52 -9.61 -10.72
C LEU A 157 0.45 -10.39 -12.05
N LYS A 158 1.43 -11.27 -12.32
CA LYS A 158 1.53 -12.10 -13.53
C LYS A 158 1.32 -11.28 -14.82
N LEU A 159 1.92 -10.10 -14.91
CA LEU A 159 1.60 -9.13 -15.96
C LEU A 159 1.90 -9.65 -17.37
N GLU A 160 2.84 -10.59 -17.53
CA GLU A 160 3.09 -11.28 -18.80
C GLU A 160 1.85 -12.01 -19.33
N SER A 161 1.09 -12.65 -18.44
CA SER A 161 -0.19 -13.30 -18.77
C SER A 161 -1.27 -12.29 -19.16
N HIS A 162 -1.10 -11.03 -18.75
CA HIS A 162 -1.96 -9.89 -19.10
C HIS A 162 -1.42 -9.07 -20.30
N GLY A 163 -0.43 -9.60 -21.02
CA GLY A 163 0.11 -9.01 -22.25
C GLY A 163 1.22 -7.98 -22.05
N PHE A 164 1.67 -7.74 -20.82
CA PHE A 164 2.86 -6.92 -20.58
C PHE A 164 4.11 -7.69 -21.00
N ARG A 165 4.92 -7.12 -21.89
CA ARG A 165 6.24 -7.66 -22.20
C ARG A 165 7.30 -6.67 -21.76
N THR A 166 8.19 -7.14 -20.91
CA THR A 166 9.38 -6.41 -20.49
C THR A 166 10.15 -5.93 -21.73
N PRO A 167 10.72 -4.72 -21.73
CA PRO A 167 11.51 -4.24 -22.85
C PRO A 167 12.65 -5.20 -23.19
N SER A 168 12.84 -5.50 -24.49
CA SER A 168 13.90 -6.41 -24.94
C SER A 168 15.28 -5.76 -24.93
N GLU A 169 15.36 -4.46 -25.21
CA GLU A 169 16.61 -3.72 -25.37
C GLU A 169 16.47 -2.30 -24.78
N PRO A 170 17.48 -1.80 -24.05
CA PRO A 170 17.56 -0.39 -23.67
C PRO A 170 17.80 0.50 -24.89
N LEU A 171 17.20 1.68 -24.90
CA LEU A 171 17.39 2.72 -25.89
C LEU A 171 18.64 3.55 -25.59
N SER A 172 19.25 4.07 -26.65
CA SER A 172 20.23 5.15 -26.54
C SER A 172 19.55 6.46 -26.15
N THR A 173 20.24 7.25 -25.34
CA THR A 173 19.91 8.67 -25.14
C THR A 173 20.90 9.50 -25.96
N ILE A 174 20.39 10.42 -26.77
CA ILE A 174 21.23 11.32 -27.57
C ILE A 174 21.12 12.73 -26.98
N GLY A 175 22.25 13.29 -26.58
CA GLY A 175 22.37 14.69 -26.18
C GLY A 175 22.80 15.51 -27.38
N LEU A 176 22.11 16.62 -27.61
CA LEU A 176 22.32 17.51 -28.74
C LEU A 176 22.51 18.93 -28.23
N ASN A 177 23.47 19.66 -28.79
CA ASN A 177 23.56 21.11 -28.61
C ASN A 177 23.01 21.86 -29.84
N ALA A 178 23.00 23.19 -29.77
CA ALA A 178 22.48 24.03 -30.85
C ALA A 178 23.32 23.98 -32.13
N ASP A 179 24.60 23.60 -32.01
CA ASP A 179 25.56 23.49 -33.12
C ASP A 179 25.48 22.13 -33.83
N GLY A 180 24.62 21.22 -33.35
CA GLY A 180 24.44 19.88 -33.94
C GLY A 180 25.48 18.85 -33.49
N GLU A 181 26.37 19.21 -32.57
CA GLU A 181 27.23 18.25 -31.91
C GLU A 181 26.40 17.33 -31.00
N HIS A 182 26.81 16.08 -30.89
CA HIS A 182 26.04 15.09 -30.17
C HIS A 182 26.87 14.08 -29.42
N VAL A 183 26.32 13.63 -28.30
CA VAL A 183 26.82 12.51 -27.50
C VAL A 183 25.75 11.43 -27.48
N ILE A 184 26.15 10.20 -27.77
CA ILE A 184 25.26 9.03 -27.72
C ILE A 184 25.61 8.23 -26.48
N LEU A 185 24.67 8.15 -25.55
CA LEU A 185 24.76 7.37 -24.33
C LEU A 185 24.00 6.06 -24.50
N HIS A 186 24.71 4.94 -24.43
CA HIS A 186 24.14 3.61 -24.25
C HIS A 186 24.32 3.15 -22.80
N ARG A 187 23.68 2.02 -22.43
CA ARG A 187 23.79 1.45 -21.07
C ARG A 187 25.24 1.36 -20.58
N ASP A 188 26.13 0.83 -21.42
CA ASP A 188 27.51 0.49 -21.05
C ASP A 188 28.58 1.22 -21.88
N SER A 189 28.17 2.12 -22.80
CA SER A 189 29.09 2.86 -23.66
C SER A 189 28.62 4.29 -23.93
N VAL A 190 29.58 5.14 -24.31
CA VAL A 190 29.36 6.51 -24.75
C VAL A 190 30.17 6.76 -26.01
N SER A 191 29.63 7.52 -26.96
CA SER A 191 30.33 8.01 -28.16
C SER A 191 30.06 9.49 -28.41
N GLY A 192 30.89 10.13 -29.23
CA GLY A 192 30.84 11.59 -29.44
C GLY A 192 31.60 12.39 -28.36
N VAL A 193 32.47 11.72 -27.59
CA VAL A 193 33.30 12.30 -26.52
C VAL A 193 34.76 11.88 -26.69
N GLY A 194 35.68 12.53 -25.96
CA GLY A 194 37.10 12.16 -25.97
C GLY A 194 37.38 10.82 -25.27
N ASP A 195 38.55 10.23 -25.55
CA ASP A 195 38.95 8.91 -25.02
C ASP A 195 38.94 8.86 -23.49
N GLU A 196 39.34 9.95 -22.83
CA GLU A 196 39.33 10.06 -21.37
C GLU A 196 37.91 9.94 -20.80
N ASP A 197 36.93 10.62 -21.41
CA ASP A 197 35.52 10.55 -21.03
C ASP A 197 34.93 9.14 -21.24
N VAL A 198 35.34 8.43 -22.30
CA VAL A 198 34.92 7.04 -22.52
C VAL A 198 35.40 6.14 -21.38
N ILE A 199 36.66 6.31 -20.96
CA ILE A 199 37.26 5.55 -19.85
C ILE A 199 36.59 5.92 -18.53
N SER A 200 36.39 7.21 -18.28
CA SER A 200 35.73 7.73 -17.07
C SER A 200 34.29 7.25 -16.97
N TYR A 201 33.54 7.20 -18.08
CA TYR A 201 32.16 6.72 -18.09
C TYR A 201 32.05 5.26 -17.64
N ARG A 202 32.96 4.39 -18.09
CA ARG A 202 32.99 2.99 -17.64
C ARG A 202 33.22 2.88 -16.14
N LYS A 203 34.18 3.64 -15.59
CA LYS A 203 34.49 3.66 -14.15
C LYS A 203 33.31 4.20 -13.34
N TYR A 204 32.74 5.31 -13.80
CA TYR A 204 31.56 5.96 -13.21
C TYR A 204 30.35 5.02 -13.19
N SER A 205 30.02 4.38 -14.32
CA SER A 205 28.88 3.46 -14.43
C SER A 205 29.01 2.27 -13.48
N GLN A 206 30.20 1.67 -13.38
CA GLN A 206 30.48 0.60 -12.43
C GLN A 206 30.34 1.04 -10.97
N LEU A 207 30.88 2.21 -10.62
CA LEU A 207 30.78 2.77 -9.27
C LEU A 207 29.32 3.00 -8.87
N MET A 208 28.55 3.68 -9.74
CA MET A 208 27.13 3.94 -9.52
C MET A 208 26.31 2.66 -9.41
N GLN A 209 26.64 1.63 -10.21
CA GLN A 209 25.96 0.33 -10.13
C GLN A 209 26.22 -0.39 -8.79
N ARG A 210 27.45 -0.33 -8.26
CA ARG A 210 27.76 -0.87 -6.93
C ARG A 210 26.96 -0.15 -5.84
N PHE A 211 26.90 1.18 -5.90
CA PHE A 211 26.15 2.00 -4.96
C PHE A 211 24.65 1.76 -5.03
N ALA A 212 24.09 1.65 -6.23
CA ALA A 212 22.71 1.24 -6.46
C ALA A 212 22.45 -0.13 -5.78
N GLY A 213 23.34 -1.10 -5.97
CA GLY A 213 23.26 -2.43 -5.35
C GLY A 213 23.17 -2.44 -3.81
N VAL A 214 23.72 -1.42 -3.14
CA VAL A 214 23.57 -1.25 -1.68
C VAL A 214 22.13 -0.93 -1.31
N LEU A 215 21.45 -0.11 -2.11
CA LEU A 215 20.08 0.36 -1.86
C LEU A 215 19.01 -0.66 -2.25
N LYS A 216 19.30 -1.57 -3.20
CA LYS A 216 18.36 -2.58 -3.73
C LYS A 216 17.48 -3.29 -2.67
N PRO A 217 18.02 -3.80 -1.54
CA PRO A 217 17.23 -4.57 -0.57
C PRO A 217 16.24 -3.73 0.23
N PHE A 218 16.38 -2.41 0.22
CA PHE A 218 15.55 -1.50 1.00
C PHE A 218 14.36 -0.97 0.21
N TRP A 219 14.36 -1.12 -1.11
CA TRP A 219 13.28 -0.63 -1.97
C TRP A 219 11.99 -1.41 -1.93
N LEU A 220 12.03 -2.69 -1.54
CA LEU A 220 10.82 -3.45 -1.26
C LEU A 220 10.44 -3.41 0.22
N LYS A 221 11.08 -2.54 1.01
CA LYS A 221 10.81 -2.37 2.44
C LYS A 221 10.26 -0.99 2.68
N THR A 222 9.36 -0.88 3.65
CA THR A 222 8.95 0.41 4.19
C THR A 222 10.19 1.11 4.74
N MET A 223 10.49 2.30 4.20
CA MET A 223 11.61 3.08 4.71
C MET A 223 11.35 3.45 6.18
N PRO A 224 12.32 3.24 7.06
CA PRO A 224 12.19 3.57 8.48
C PRO A 224 11.94 5.07 8.64
N ARG A 225 11.02 5.44 9.54
CA ARG A 225 10.71 6.86 9.77
C ARG A 225 11.74 7.46 10.72
N ILE A 226 12.35 8.57 10.31
CA ILE A 226 13.28 9.32 11.17
C ILE A 226 12.50 9.81 12.40
N GLY A 227 13.02 9.54 13.61
CA GLY A 227 12.41 9.96 14.88
C GLY A 227 11.47 8.94 15.54
N LYS A 228 11.21 7.78 14.90
CA LYS A 228 10.63 6.62 15.58
C LYS A 228 11.75 5.59 15.80
N ASN A 229 11.91 5.18 17.07
CA ASN A 229 12.97 4.24 17.47
C ASN A 229 12.37 2.83 17.69
N SER A 230 11.66 2.29 16.70
CA SER A 230 11.29 0.88 16.78
C SER A 230 12.51 0.00 16.52
N ILE A 231 12.57 -1.16 17.18
CA ILE A 231 13.67 -2.13 17.00
C ILE A 231 13.80 -2.54 15.53
N ALA A 232 12.68 -2.67 14.81
CA ALA A 232 12.66 -2.99 13.39
C ALA A 232 13.32 -1.91 12.51
N GLU A 233 13.08 -0.63 12.83
CA GLU A 233 13.70 0.51 12.13
C GLU A 233 15.21 0.56 12.40
N MET A 234 15.62 0.40 13.66
CA MET A 234 17.04 0.35 14.03
C MET A 234 17.78 -0.79 13.34
N MET A 235 17.18 -1.99 13.26
CA MET A 235 17.74 -3.12 12.54
C MET A 235 17.83 -2.86 11.02
N THR A 236 16.89 -2.11 10.45
CA THR A 236 16.93 -1.70 9.05
C THR A 236 18.11 -0.78 8.79
N PHE A 237 18.31 0.26 9.62
CA PHE A 237 19.47 1.14 9.53
C PHE A 237 20.80 0.42 9.77
N ALA A 238 20.85 -0.50 10.73
CA ALA A 238 22.04 -1.33 10.97
C ALA A 238 22.38 -2.18 9.74
N HIS A 239 21.38 -2.75 9.07
CA HIS A 239 21.59 -3.51 7.83
C HIS A 239 22.12 -2.62 6.69
N ILE A 240 21.62 -1.38 6.57
CA ILE A 240 22.15 -0.38 5.61
C ILE A 240 23.62 -0.11 5.92
N GLY A 241 23.93 0.22 7.17
CA GLY A 241 25.30 0.52 7.62
C GLY A 241 26.27 -0.64 7.42
N LEU A 242 25.83 -1.88 7.69
CA LEU A 242 26.63 -3.09 7.45
C LEU A 242 26.90 -3.32 5.96
N LYS A 243 25.91 -3.12 5.08
CA LYS A 243 26.12 -3.23 3.63
C LYS A 243 27.05 -2.14 3.10
N LEU A 244 26.88 -0.90 3.55
CA LEU A 244 27.79 0.21 3.23
C LEU A 244 29.21 -0.07 3.72
N ARG A 245 29.39 -0.69 4.88
CA ARG A 245 30.72 -1.08 5.34
C ARG A 245 31.33 -2.20 4.49
N ARG A 246 30.51 -3.11 3.97
CA ARG A 246 30.96 -4.27 3.15
C ARG A 246 31.43 -3.92 1.74
N ILE A 247 31.03 -2.76 1.18
CA ILE A 247 31.58 -2.29 -0.11
C ILE A 247 33.01 -1.73 0.02
N GLY A 248 33.55 -1.65 1.25
CA GLY A 248 34.90 -1.21 1.53
C GLY A 248 34.97 0.26 1.95
N GLN A 249 36.01 0.63 2.71
CA GLN A 249 36.12 1.96 3.32
C GLN A 249 36.14 3.09 2.28
N LYS A 250 36.85 2.90 1.16
CA LYS A 250 36.94 3.88 0.08
C LYS A 250 35.56 4.17 -0.52
N ASP A 251 34.88 3.13 -0.97
CA ASP A 251 33.57 3.21 -1.59
C ASP A 251 32.48 3.69 -0.62
N MET A 252 32.56 3.32 0.66
CA MET A 252 31.65 3.83 1.70
C MET A 252 31.78 5.34 1.88
N ARG A 253 33.01 5.86 1.97
CA ARG A 253 33.25 7.31 2.09
C ARG A 253 32.76 8.03 0.85
N GLU A 254 33.03 7.46 -0.31
CA GLU A 254 32.59 8.03 -1.58
C GLU A 254 31.07 8.04 -1.71
N PHE A 255 30.39 6.95 -1.35
CA PHE A 255 28.93 6.92 -1.30
C PHE A 255 28.37 8.03 -0.43
N LEU A 256 28.87 8.16 0.81
CA LEU A 256 28.42 9.20 1.75
C LEU A 256 28.70 10.63 1.25
N ARG A 257 29.76 10.81 0.45
CA ARG A 257 30.09 12.08 -0.18
C ARG A 257 29.11 12.41 -1.29
N ILE A 258 28.91 11.49 -2.25
CA ILE A 258 28.17 11.81 -3.47
C ILE A 258 26.65 11.90 -3.27
N ILE A 259 26.08 11.23 -2.26
CA ILE A 259 24.61 11.25 -2.04
C ILE A 259 24.06 12.64 -1.73
N SER A 260 24.90 13.55 -1.21
CA SER A 260 24.55 14.94 -0.91
C SER A 260 25.02 15.94 -1.97
N LEU A 261 25.83 15.51 -2.95
CA LEU A 261 26.28 16.40 -4.00
C LEU A 261 25.15 16.76 -4.96
N PRO A 262 25.18 17.97 -5.52
CA PRO A 262 24.44 18.24 -6.75
C PRO A 262 24.96 17.35 -7.89
N THR A 263 24.06 16.97 -8.78
CA THR A 263 24.42 16.10 -9.92
C THR A 263 25.43 16.75 -10.84
N ARG A 264 25.31 18.06 -11.09
CA ARG A 264 26.27 18.75 -11.97
C ARG A 264 27.69 18.71 -11.41
N ASP A 265 27.87 18.85 -10.10
CA ASP A 265 29.21 18.84 -9.48
C ASP A 265 29.83 17.44 -9.59
N LEU A 266 29.03 16.38 -9.37
CA LEU A 266 29.47 15.00 -9.62
C LEU A 266 29.88 14.80 -11.09
N MET A 267 29.20 15.44 -12.04
CA MET A 267 29.56 15.34 -13.46
C MET A 267 30.82 16.14 -13.81
N ASP A 268 30.98 17.34 -13.24
CA ASP A 268 32.18 18.17 -13.42
C ASP A 268 33.45 17.49 -12.85
N GLU A 269 33.32 16.65 -11.82
CA GLU A 269 34.44 15.87 -11.27
C GLU A 269 34.86 14.66 -12.13
N ASN A 270 33.96 14.12 -12.96
CA ASN A 270 34.17 12.85 -13.65
C ASN A 270 34.37 12.98 -15.16
N PHE A 271 34.00 14.10 -15.76
CA PHE A 271 33.93 14.25 -17.21
C PHE A 271 34.44 15.61 -17.66
N ASP A 272 34.82 15.72 -18.93
CA ASP A 272 35.18 16.97 -19.58
C ASP A 272 34.07 17.47 -20.50
N ASN A 273 33.48 16.60 -21.32
CA ASN A 273 32.46 16.96 -22.30
C ASN A 273 31.15 17.48 -21.68
N ASP A 274 30.76 18.71 -22.03
CA ASP A 274 29.58 19.38 -21.46
C ASP A 274 28.24 18.72 -21.83
N ILE A 275 28.12 18.14 -23.02
CA ILE A 275 26.91 17.42 -23.45
C ILE A 275 26.74 16.15 -22.61
N LEU A 276 27.82 15.40 -22.37
CA LEU A 276 27.79 14.22 -21.50
C LEU A 276 27.40 14.58 -20.06
N LYS A 277 27.97 15.67 -19.51
CA LYS A 277 27.61 16.17 -18.19
C LYS A 277 26.12 16.55 -18.11
N ALA A 278 25.58 17.20 -19.14
CA ALA A 278 24.17 17.57 -19.21
C ALA A 278 23.27 16.33 -19.28
N LEU A 279 23.60 15.35 -20.13
CA LEU A 279 22.87 14.10 -20.28
C LEU A 279 22.76 13.32 -18.96
N LEU A 280 23.89 13.12 -18.28
CA LEU A 280 23.91 12.37 -17.03
C LEU A 280 23.28 13.15 -15.87
N SER A 281 23.36 14.49 -15.87
CA SER A 281 22.64 15.30 -14.89
C SER A 281 21.13 15.18 -15.05
N TRP A 282 20.63 15.15 -16.30
CA TRP A 282 19.20 15.01 -16.59
C TRP A 282 18.59 13.75 -15.97
N ASP A 283 19.32 12.64 -15.95
CA ASP A 283 18.88 11.37 -15.35
C ASP A 283 18.42 11.52 -13.88
N GLY A 284 19.12 12.35 -13.10
CA GLY A 284 18.80 12.63 -11.70
C GLY A 284 17.67 13.64 -11.49
N LEU A 285 17.19 14.27 -12.56
CA LEU A 285 16.20 15.34 -12.52
C LEU A 285 14.83 14.94 -13.06
N ILE A 286 14.72 13.78 -13.73
CA ILE A 286 13.47 13.27 -14.29
C ILE A 286 12.39 13.18 -13.19
N GLY A 287 11.26 13.85 -13.43
CA GLY A 287 10.13 13.88 -12.49
C GLY A 287 10.29 14.88 -11.34
N SER A 288 11.37 15.66 -11.32
CA SER A 288 11.62 16.70 -10.31
C SER A 288 11.40 18.12 -10.89
N LYS A 289 11.27 19.11 -9.99
CA LYS A 289 11.34 20.54 -10.33
C LYS A 289 12.71 21.14 -9.98
N MET A 290 13.74 20.29 -9.88
CA MET A 290 15.08 20.68 -9.46
C MET A 290 15.95 21.06 -10.66
N ALA A 291 17.00 21.85 -10.40
CA ALA A 291 18.05 22.17 -11.35
C ALA A 291 19.27 21.25 -11.13
N PRO A 292 20.20 21.12 -12.09
CA PRO A 292 21.40 20.28 -11.95
C PRO A 292 22.27 20.60 -10.71
N ARG A 293 22.23 21.85 -10.24
CA ARG A 293 22.93 22.31 -9.02
C ARG A 293 22.05 22.39 -7.76
N SER A 294 20.81 21.89 -7.81
CA SER A 294 19.97 21.81 -6.63
C SER A 294 20.59 20.84 -5.60
N PRO A 295 20.70 21.25 -4.32
CA PRO A 295 21.30 20.42 -3.29
C PRO A 295 20.43 19.19 -2.97
N ASN A 296 21.08 18.09 -2.57
CA ASN A 296 20.49 16.95 -1.86
C ASN A 296 19.25 16.29 -2.49
N GLY A 297 19.45 15.48 -3.54
CA GLY A 297 18.44 14.50 -3.94
C GLY A 297 18.62 13.91 -5.34
N SER A 298 19.27 14.65 -6.25
CA SER A 298 19.39 14.24 -7.64
C SER A 298 20.28 12.99 -7.81
N VAL A 299 21.37 12.85 -7.05
CA VAL A 299 22.21 11.63 -7.08
C VAL A 299 21.46 10.41 -6.54
N LEU A 300 20.66 10.57 -5.47
CA LEU A 300 19.83 9.47 -4.96
C LEU A 300 18.78 9.03 -5.99
N ALA A 301 18.19 9.97 -6.73
CA ALA A 301 17.28 9.66 -7.83
C ALA A 301 17.99 8.91 -8.98
N MET A 302 19.25 9.24 -9.30
CA MET A 302 20.05 8.47 -10.26
C MET A 302 20.28 7.03 -9.79
N LEU A 303 20.69 6.86 -8.53
CA LEU A 303 20.88 5.53 -7.93
C LEU A 303 19.58 4.72 -7.90
N TYR A 304 18.45 5.40 -7.66
CA TYR A 304 17.12 4.79 -7.70
C TYR A 304 16.80 4.24 -9.10
N ARG A 305 17.05 5.01 -10.16
CA ARG A 305 16.81 4.57 -11.55
C ARG A 305 17.72 3.39 -11.95
N ARG A 306 18.98 3.39 -11.49
CA ARG A 306 19.96 2.33 -11.75
C ARG A 306 19.57 0.96 -11.16
N LEU A 307 18.53 0.90 -10.33
CA LEU A 307 18.05 -0.35 -9.74
C LEU A 307 17.07 -1.13 -10.59
N GLY A 308 16.55 -0.52 -11.66
CA GLY A 308 15.79 -1.23 -12.68
C GLY A 308 16.64 -2.23 -13.46
N ASP A 309 15.99 -3.18 -14.14
CA ASP A 309 16.67 -4.21 -14.93
C ASP A 309 17.52 -3.63 -16.07
N THR A 310 17.20 -2.41 -16.51
CA THR A 310 17.95 -1.68 -17.54
C THR A 310 19.10 -0.85 -16.99
N GLN A 311 19.36 -0.91 -15.67
CA GLN A 311 20.43 -0.19 -14.98
C GLN A 311 20.41 1.32 -15.27
N GLY A 312 19.23 1.93 -15.23
CA GLY A 312 19.03 3.36 -15.45
C GLY A 312 18.82 3.75 -16.91
N ALA A 313 19.17 2.87 -17.88
CA ALA A 313 18.87 3.12 -19.27
C ALA A 313 17.35 3.14 -19.52
N HIS A 314 16.91 4.00 -20.44
CA HIS A 314 15.50 4.05 -20.82
C HIS A 314 15.15 2.85 -21.68
N ALA A 315 13.96 2.31 -21.50
CA ALA A 315 13.43 1.32 -22.41
C ALA A 315 11.92 1.52 -22.60
N ILE A 316 11.42 1.07 -23.74
CA ILE A 316 10.01 1.11 -24.08
C ILE A 316 9.53 -0.34 -24.11
N PRO A 317 8.56 -0.73 -23.26
CA PRO A 317 8.02 -2.09 -23.31
C PRO A 317 7.29 -2.32 -24.64
N THR A 318 7.08 -3.59 -25.00
CA THR A 318 6.26 -3.88 -26.19
C THR A 318 4.86 -3.32 -25.98
N GLY A 319 4.35 -2.55 -26.95
CA GLY A 319 3.07 -1.83 -26.82
C GLY A 319 3.15 -0.52 -26.02
N GLY A 320 4.35 -0.06 -25.65
CA GLY A 320 4.58 1.19 -24.93
C GLY A 320 4.01 1.20 -23.51
N VAL A 321 4.06 2.36 -22.86
CA VAL A 321 3.52 2.51 -21.48
C VAL A 321 2.01 2.22 -21.44
N GLY A 322 1.28 2.49 -22.52
CA GLY A 322 -0.12 2.06 -22.65
C GLY A 322 -0.30 0.54 -22.52
N GLY A 323 0.65 -0.27 -23.00
CA GLY A 323 0.67 -1.72 -22.80
C GLY A 323 0.78 -2.12 -21.32
N LEU A 324 1.63 -1.44 -20.54
CA LEU A 324 1.70 -1.64 -19.09
C LEU A 324 0.38 -1.29 -18.40
N ILE A 325 -0.22 -0.14 -18.74
CA ILE A 325 -1.51 0.27 -18.15
C ILE A 325 -2.60 -0.75 -18.47
N LYS A 326 -2.70 -1.22 -19.71
CA LYS A 326 -3.65 -2.26 -20.11
C LYS A 326 -3.45 -3.55 -19.31
N ALA A 327 -2.20 -3.99 -19.15
CA ALA A 327 -1.89 -5.17 -18.36
C ALA A 327 -2.24 -5.01 -16.87
N LEU A 328 -2.00 -3.83 -16.29
CA LEU A 328 -2.38 -3.51 -14.91
C LEU A 328 -3.90 -3.48 -14.72
N CYS A 329 -4.65 -2.88 -15.64
CA CYS A 329 -6.11 -2.93 -15.63
C CYS A 329 -6.63 -4.37 -15.74
N SER A 330 -6.04 -5.16 -16.65
CA SER A 330 -6.41 -6.58 -16.81
C SER A 330 -6.09 -7.39 -15.56
N ALA A 331 -4.92 -7.19 -14.95
CA ALA A 331 -4.54 -7.87 -13.71
C ALA A 331 -5.46 -7.49 -12.53
N ALA A 332 -5.79 -6.20 -12.39
CA ALA A 332 -6.69 -5.73 -11.33
C ALA A 332 -8.11 -6.30 -11.49
N THR A 333 -8.67 -6.22 -12.70
CA THR A 333 -10.02 -6.73 -12.99
C THR A 333 -10.11 -8.25 -12.89
N SER A 334 -9.10 -8.99 -13.38
CA SER A 334 -9.04 -10.45 -13.20
C SER A 334 -8.88 -10.87 -11.74
N ALA A 335 -8.30 -10.02 -10.88
CA ALA A 335 -8.25 -10.24 -9.44
C ALA A 335 -9.56 -9.89 -8.71
N GLY A 336 -10.54 -9.27 -9.41
CA GLY A 336 -11.85 -8.91 -8.86
C GLY A 336 -12.02 -7.43 -8.51
N ALA A 337 -11.08 -6.55 -8.87
CA ALA A 337 -11.27 -5.11 -8.72
C ALA A 337 -12.22 -4.55 -9.78
N GLU A 338 -13.10 -3.65 -9.38
CA GLU A 338 -13.94 -2.86 -10.27
C GLU A 338 -13.22 -1.56 -10.64
N ILE A 339 -13.25 -1.15 -11.91
CA ILE A 339 -12.66 0.10 -12.38
C ILE A 339 -13.76 0.92 -13.05
N ARG A 340 -14.09 2.09 -12.50
CA ARG A 340 -15.08 3.03 -13.05
C ARG A 340 -14.38 4.29 -13.54
N THR A 341 -14.38 4.50 -14.85
CA THR A 341 -13.91 5.73 -15.50
C THR A 341 -15.04 6.77 -15.57
N GLY A 342 -14.69 8.03 -15.88
CA GLY A 342 -15.64 9.15 -15.85
C GLY A 342 -16.21 9.45 -14.46
N ALA A 343 -15.62 8.88 -13.41
CA ALA A 343 -16.10 8.97 -12.03
C ALA A 343 -15.22 9.93 -11.23
N ASN A 344 -15.52 11.22 -11.35
CA ASN A 344 -14.78 12.25 -10.64
C ASN A 344 -15.20 12.31 -9.17
N VAL A 345 -14.27 12.01 -8.27
CA VAL A 345 -14.49 12.14 -6.82
C VAL A 345 -14.43 13.62 -6.44
N ARG A 346 -15.51 14.12 -5.84
CA ARG A 346 -15.63 15.49 -5.35
C ARG A 346 -15.04 15.66 -3.96
N ARG A 347 -15.23 14.69 -3.06
CA ARG A 347 -14.65 14.73 -1.70
C ARG A 347 -14.62 13.36 -1.06
N ILE A 348 -13.68 13.20 -0.13
CA ILE A 348 -13.63 12.08 0.80
C ILE A 348 -14.63 12.36 1.94
N LEU A 349 -15.47 11.38 2.26
CA LEU A 349 -16.40 11.45 3.37
C LEU A 349 -15.67 11.06 4.64
N VAL A 350 -15.65 11.96 5.62
CA VAL A 350 -14.94 11.80 6.90
C VAL A 350 -15.92 12.05 8.03
N GLU A 351 -15.96 11.12 8.97
CA GLU A 351 -16.82 11.18 10.15
C GLU A 351 -16.03 11.01 11.44
N GLY A 352 -16.57 11.53 12.54
CA GLY A 352 -16.01 11.33 13.87
C GLY A 352 -16.34 9.93 14.41
N SER A 353 -15.35 9.30 15.04
CA SER A 353 -15.48 8.03 15.77
C SER A 353 -14.86 8.16 17.16
N VAL A 354 -15.08 7.16 18.01
CA VAL A 354 -14.50 7.11 19.37
C VAL A 354 -12.95 7.17 19.34
N ASP A 355 -12.34 6.65 18.26
CA ASP A 355 -10.89 6.56 18.09
C ASP A 355 -10.32 7.69 17.20
N GLY A 356 -11.13 8.68 16.81
CA GLY A 356 -10.73 9.81 15.96
C GLY A 356 -11.52 9.92 14.65
N LEU A 357 -10.97 10.59 13.63
CA LEU A 357 -11.61 10.75 12.33
C LEU A 357 -11.43 9.50 11.46
N VAL A 358 -12.50 9.10 10.77
CA VAL A 358 -12.52 7.94 9.87
C VAL A 358 -13.04 8.37 8.50
N ALA A 359 -12.29 8.04 7.45
CA ALA A 359 -12.75 8.14 6.08
C ALA A 359 -13.59 6.90 5.74
N ASN A 360 -14.89 7.08 5.47
CA ASN A 360 -15.86 5.98 5.33
C ASN A 360 -16.52 5.90 3.95
N GLY A 361 -16.05 6.73 3.00
CA GLY A 361 -16.60 6.76 1.66
C GLY A 361 -16.08 7.93 0.83
N VAL A 362 -16.65 8.07 -0.36
CA VAL A 362 -16.44 9.21 -1.25
C VAL A 362 -17.77 9.70 -1.80
N GLN A 363 -17.80 10.98 -2.16
CA GLN A 363 -18.88 11.56 -2.94
C GLN A 363 -18.37 11.93 -4.33
N LEU A 364 -19.08 11.49 -5.38
CA LEU A 364 -18.80 11.86 -6.76
C LEU A 364 -19.37 13.25 -7.10
N VAL A 365 -18.95 13.83 -8.22
CA VAL A 365 -19.41 15.15 -8.69
C VAL A 365 -20.92 15.16 -9.02
N ASP A 366 -21.45 14.06 -9.54
CA ASP A 366 -22.88 13.86 -9.83
C ASP A 366 -23.75 13.74 -8.56
N GLY A 367 -23.11 13.60 -7.38
CA GLY A 367 -23.77 13.52 -6.08
C GLY A 367 -23.79 12.12 -5.50
N ASP A 368 -23.47 11.08 -6.29
CA ASP A 368 -23.43 9.69 -5.84
C ASP A 368 -22.51 9.53 -4.63
N ARG A 369 -22.95 8.70 -3.66
CA ARG A 369 -22.18 8.37 -2.47
C ARG A 369 -21.83 6.90 -2.48
N LEU A 370 -20.54 6.62 -2.30
CA LEU A 370 -20.00 5.27 -2.29
C LEU A 370 -19.30 5.06 -0.96
N GLU A 371 -19.70 4.02 -0.24
CA GLU A 371 -19.15 3.71 1.08
C GLU A 371 -18.00 2.70 0.98
N ALA A 372 -16.99 2.89 1.82
CA ALA A 372 -15.93 1.92 1.99
C ALA A 372 -15.31 1.93 3.39
N ASP A 373 -14.70 0.82 3.79
CA ASP A 373 -13.98 0.73 5.06
C ASP A 373 -12.61 1.45 4.99
N ARG A 374 -12.06 1.61 3.79
CA ARG A 374 -10.79 2.29 3.55
C ARG A 374 -10.82 3.12 2.27
N ILE A 375 -10.19 4.27 2.32
CA ILE A 375 -9.96 5.13 1.15
C ILE A 375 -8.46 5.23 0.90
N VAL A 376 -8.04 4.90 -0.33
CA VAL A 376 -6.66 5.08 -0.80
C VAL A 376 -6.67 6.16 -1.87
N SER A 377 -6.07 7.32 -1.59
CA SER A 377 -5.84 8.30 -2.64
C SER A 377 -4.55 7.96 -3.39
N ALA A 378 -4.69 7.67 -4.69
CA ALA A 378 -3.57 7.52 -5.62
C ALA A 378 -3.38 8.75 -6.52
N THR A 379 -4.03 9.88 -6.18
CA THR A 379 -3.84 11.17 -6.83
C THR A 379 -2.71 11.96 -6.15
N ASP A 380 -2.34 13.10 -6.72
CA ASP A 380 -1.34 13.96 -6.08
C ASP A 380 -1.86 14.51 -4.72
N PRO A 381 -0.97 14.82 -3.77
CA PRO A 381 -1.38 15.29 -2.45
C PRO A 381 -2.12 16.62 -2.48
N LYS A 382 -1.77 17.53 -3.40
CA LYS A 382 -2.43 18.83 -3.50
C LYS A 382 -3.91 18.61 -3.81
N ARG A 383 -4.21 17.78 -4.81
CA ARG A 383 -5.57 17.41 -5.18
C ARG A 383 -6.30 16.59 -4.13
N THR A 384 -5.59 15.84 -3.28
CA THR A 384 -6.23 15.06 -2.20
C THR A 384 -6.65 15.95 -1.02
N PHE A 385 -5.83 16.95 -0.69
CA PHE A 385 -5.98 17.73 0.54
C PHE A 385 -6.56 19.13 0.34
N LEU A 386 -6.42 19.71 -0.86
CA LEU A 386 -6.80 21.11 -1.13
C LEU A 386 -7.94 21.27 -2.12
N ASP A 387 -8.16 20.28 -2.99
CA ASP A 387 -9.23 20.26 -3.99
C ASP A 387 -10.29 19.22 -3.58
#